data_AF-A0A965HRH6-F1
#
_entry.id   AF-A0A965HRH6-F1
#
_cell.length_a   1.000
_cell.length_b   1.000
_cell.length_c   1.000
_cell.angle_alpha   90.00
_cell.angle_beta   90.00
_cell.angle_gamma   90.00
#
_symmetry.space_group_name_H-M   'P 1'
#
loop_
_entity.id
_entity.type
_entity.pdbx_description
1 polymer ?
#
loop_
_entity_poly.entity_id
_entity_poly.type
_entity_poly.pdbx_seq_one_letter_code
_entity_poly.pdbx_strand_id
1 'polypeptide(L)'
;MNLNGILSEASGKFNDPYLRKSSSWQEFIPFIEEFVRNLKRLAKDLETPAEVLEKGNLGELSEFEADLLKNEYLSLGEDGKTIMMLLRPSKAEEASSTPFTGVIERVKRLVRESRPLFPDVTMGVTGEPVLLDDELRQSEDDMKIATGITITLIAIMFFFAYGEFSRPLLALVALLASIVVCLGLTAVGMRRR
;
A
#
# COMPACT_ATOMS: atom_id res chain seq x y z
N MET A 1 -20.01 -1.98 -13.90
CA MET A 1 -19.25 -0.91 -14.58
C MET A 1 -17.92 -0.74 -13.85
N ASN A 2 -16.78 -0.86 -14.54
CA ASN A 2 -15.45 -0.94 -13.93
C ASN A 2 -14.85 0.47 -13.77
N LEU A 3 -14.70 0.95 -12.53
CA LEU A 3 -14.17 2.29 -12.23
C LEU A 3 -12.73 2.48 -12.73
N ASN A 4 -11.89 1.45 -12.72
CA ASN A 4 -10.52 1.56 -13.24
C ASN A 4 -10.49 1.80 -14.74
N GLY A 5 -11.44 1.22 -15.49
CA GLY A 5 -11.60 1.52 -16.91
C GLY A 5 -11.96 2.98 -17.16
N ILE A 6 -12.92 3.50 -16.40
CA ILE A 6 -13.39 4.89 -16.54
C ILE A 6 -12.33 5.91 -16.08
N LEU A 7 -11.59 5.62 -15.00
CA LEU A 7 -10.51 6.49 -14.52
C LEU A 7 -9.30 6.47 -15.46
N SER A 8 -8.97 5.32 -16.05
CA SER A 8 -7.88 5.23 -17.05
C SER A 8 -8.24 5.98 -18.34
N GLU A 9 -9.50 5.92 -18.77
CA GLU A 9 -9.99 6.67 -19.93
C GLU A 9 -10.04 8.18 -19.66
N ALA A 10 -10.45 8.59 -18.46
CA ALA A 10 -10.42 9.99 -18.04
C ALA A 10 -8.99 10.53 -17.91
N SER A 11 -8.06 9.77 -17.33
CA SER A 11 -6.64 10.14 -17.22
C SER A 11 -5.96 10.23 -18.58
N GLY A 12 -6.34 9.36 -19.53
CA GLY A 12 -5.85 9.40 -20.92
C GLY A 12 -6.27 10.68 -21.64
N LYS A 13 -7.53 11.12 -21.47
CA LYS A 13 -8.06 12.35 -22.09
C LYS A 13 -7.44 13.63 -21.53
N PHE A 14 -6.86 13.60 -20.33
CA PHE A 14 -6.17 14.74 -19.72
C PHE A 14 -4.69 14.87 -20.11
N ASN A 15 -4.03 13.80 -20.56
CA ASN A 15 -2.58 13.77 -20.85
C ASN A 15 -2.24 13.91 -22.34
N ASP A 16 -3.24 14.15 -23.18
CA ASP A 16 -3.11 14.11 -24.63
C ASP A 16 -2.67 15.49 -25.20
N PRO A 17 -1.76 15.57 -26.19
CA PRO A 17 -1.34 16.83 -26.84
C PRO A 17 -2.47 17.70 -27.45
N TYR A 18 -3.73 17.25 -27.42
CA TYR A 18 -4.92 18.00 -27.83
C TYR A 18 -5.20 19.23 -26.96
N LEU A 19 -4.72 19.27 -25.71
CA LEU A 19 -4.87 20.45 -24.83
C LEU A 19 -4.00 21.66 -25.24
N ARG A 20 -3.16 21.55 -26.28
CA ARG A 20 -2.31 22.66 -26.75
C ARG A 20 -2.84 23.39 -27.99
N LYS A 21 -3.92 22.92 -28.62
CA LYS A 21 -4.54 23.60 -29.77
C LYS A 21 -5.70 24.47 -29.30
N SER A 22 -5.68 25.75 -29.64
CA SER A 22 -6.66 26.76 -29.22
C SER A 22 -8.12 26.40 -29.54
N SER A 23 -8.36 25.54 -30.54
CA SER A 23 -9.69 25.06 -30.92
C SER A 23 -10.31 24.07 -29.92
N SER A 24 -9.50 23.32 -29.17
CA SER A 24 -9.98 22.28 -28.23
C SER A 24 -10.25 22.84 -26.82
N TRP A 25 -9.74 24.04 -26.54
CA TRP A 25 -10.06 24.78 -25.30
C TRP A 25 -11.53 25.19 -25.22
N GLN A 26 -12.20 25.38 -26.36
CA GLN A 26 -13.62 25.72 -26.38
C GLN A 26 -14.53 24.57 -25.93
N GLU A 27 -14.11 23.32 -26.14
CA GLU A 27 -14.83 22.11 -25.68
C GLU A 27 -14.47 21.73 -24.24
N PHE A 28 -13.26 22.08 -23.79
CA PHE A 28 -12.78 21.76 -22.45
C PHE A 28 -13.41 22.64 -21.34
N ILE A 29 -13.68 23.93 -21.63
CA ILE A 29 -14.31 24.85 -20.68
C ILE A 29 -15.67 24.35 -20.16
N PRO A 30 -16.66 23.96 -21.01
CA PRO A 30 -17.94 23.47 -20.51
C PRO A 30 -17.82 22.17 -19.72
N PHE A 31 -16.85 21.31 -20.07
CA PHE A 31 -16.55 20.10 -19.31
C PHE A 31 -16.06 20.43 -17.89
N ILE A 32 -15.15 21.41 -17.73
CA ILE A 32 -14.68 21.84 -16.40
C ILE A 32 -15.83 22.42 -15.57
N GLU A 33 -16.74 23.19 -16.18
CA GLU A 33 -17.92 23.70 -15.47
C GLU A 33 -18.87 22.59 -15.02
N GLU A 34 -19.01 21.52 -15.81
CA GLU A 34 -19.80 20.34 -15.45
C GLU A 34 -19.11 19.52 -14.36
N PHE A 35 -17.80 19.32 -14.45
CA PHE A 35 -16.99 18.64 -13.44
C PHE A 35 -17.03 19.38 -12.09
N VAL A 36 -16.85 20.70 -12.10
CA VAL A 36 -16.95 21.53 -10.89
C VAL A 36 -18.37 21.52 -10.33
N ARG A 37 -19.41 21.51 -11.17
CA ARG A 37 -20.80 21.33 -10.71
C ARG A 37 -21.01 20.00 -10.02
N ASN A 38 -20.47 18.92 -10.57
CA ASN A 38 -20.61 17.59 -9.99
C ASN A 38 -19.86 17.48 -8.67
N LEU A 39 -18.66 18.07 -8.56
CA LEU A 39 -17.93 18.15 -7.29
C LEU A 39 -18.67 18.98 -6.23
N LYS A 40 -19.28 20.11 -6.62
CA LYS A 40 -20.09 20.92 -5.71
C LYS A 40 -21.37 20.21 -5.27
N ARG A 41 -21.98 19.38 -6.14
CA ARG A 41 -23.12 18.52 -5.76
C ARG A 41 -22.69 17.47 -4.75
N LEU A 42 -21.58 16.76 -4.99
CA LEU A 42 -21.04 15.79 -4.04
C LEU A 42 -20.71 16.43 -2.69
N ALA A 43 -20.05 17.60 -2.69
CA ALA A 43 -19.74 18.32 -1.47
C ALA A 43 -21.02 18.72 -0.71
N LYS A 44 -22.05 19.16 -1.42
CA LYS A 44 -23.35 19.49 -0.84
C LYS A 44 -24.07 18.27 -0.29
N ASP A 45 -24.02 17.14 -0.99
CA ASP A 45 -24.62 15.88 -0.54
C ASP A 45 -23.88 15.30 0.67
N LEU A 46 -22.59 15.59 0.82
CA LEU A 46 -21.77 15.26 2.01
C LEU A 46 -22.02 16.20 3.21
N GLU A 47 -22.37 17.47 2.95
CA GLU A 47 -22.74 18.44 4.00
C GLU A 47 -24.22 18.35 4.43
N THR A 48 -25.05 17.61 3.68
CA THR A 48 -26.45 17.40 4.04
C THR A 48 -26.51 16.28 5.10
N PRO A 49 -27.15 16.50 6.27
CA PRO A 49 -27.25 15.47 7.30
C PRO A 49 -27.91 14.20 6.74
N ALA A 50 -27.43 13.05 7.23
CA ALA A 50 -27.63 11.69 6.73
C ALA A 50 -29.09 11.20 6.49
N GLU A 51 -30.10 12.04 6.69
CA GLU A 51 -31.53 11.70 6.56
C GLU A 51 -32.04 11.66 5.11
N VAL A 52 -31.33 12.24 4.12
CA VAL A 52 -31.85 12.33 2.74
C VAL A 52 -31.25 11.29 1.78
N LEU A 53 -30.16 10.61 2.16
CA LEU A 53 -29.58 9.53 1.33
C LEU A 53 -30.40 8.23 1.39
N GLU A 54 -31.43 8.16 2.24
CA GLU A 54 -32.15 6.97 2.72
C GLU A 54 -32.84 6.06 1.67
N LYS A 55 -32.93 6.44 0.38
CA LYS A 55 -33.86 5.73 -0.55
C LYS A 55 -33.28 5.12 -1.82
N GLY A 56 -31.97 5.22 -2.07
CA GLY A 56 -31.41 4.74 -3.34
C GLY A 56 -30.86 3.32 -3.33
N ASN A 57 -30.11 2.94 -2.29
CA ASN A 57 -29.28 1.72 -2.28
C ASN A 57 -28.82 1.30 -0.86
N LEU A 58 -29.51 1.77 0.18
CA LEU A 58 -29.10 1.60 1.58
C LEU A 58 -29.59 0.30 2.24
N GLY A 59 -30.44 -0.49 1.57
CA GLY A 59 -30.91 -1.76 2.12
C GLY A 59 -29.76 -2.75 2.31
N GLU A 60 -28.96 -2.95 1.26
CA GLU A 60 -27.83 -3.91 1.28
C GLU A 60 -26.69 -3.45 2.19
N LEU A 61 -26.41 -2.14 2.25
CA LEU A 61 -25.39 -1.59 3.13
C LEU A 61 -25.82 -1.60 4.61
N SER A 62 -27.11 -1.35 4.89
CA SER A 62 -27.67 -1.41 6.24
C SER A 62 -27.73 -2.83 6.78
N GLU A 63 -28.09 -3.82 5.96
CA GLU A 63 -28.00 -5.24 6.36
C GLU A 63 -26.55 -5.66 6.62
N PHE A 64 -25.62 -5.20 5.78
CA PHE A 64 -24.18 -5.47 5.95
C PHE A 64 -23.63 -4.83 7.24
N GLU A 65 -23.97 -3.58 7.52
CA GLU A 65 -23.56 -2.88 8.75
C GLU A 65 -24.27 -3.44 9.99
N ALA A 66 -25.53 -3.85 9.87
CA ALA A 66 -26.28 -4.47 10.95
C ALA A 66 -25.75 -5.87 11.29
N ASP A 67 -25.35 -6.66 10.28
CA ASP A 67 -24.75 -7.97 10.50
C ASP A 67 -23.33 -7.86 11.08
N LEU A 68 -22.57 -6.83 10.69
CA LEU A 68 -21.26 -6.47 11.29
C LEU A 68 -21.40 -5.96 12.74
N LEU A 69 -22.46 -5.20 13.03
CA LEU A 69 -22.74 -4.71 14.39
C LEU A 69 -23.29 -5.80 15.31
N LYS A 70 -23.92 -6.83 14.74
CA LYS A 70 -24.54 -7.94 15.49
C LYS A 70 -23.63 -9.16 15.62
N ASN A 71 -22.76 -9.39 14.64
CA ASN A 71 -21.79 -10.49 14.58
C ASN A 71 -20.40 -9.91 14.26
N GLU A 72 -19.34 -10.30 14.99
CA GLU A 72 -17.95 -9.90 14.65
C GLU A 72 -17.44 -10.47 13.31
N TYR A 73 -18.30 -11.15 12.57
CA TYR A 73 -17.99 -11.83 11.32
C TYR A 73 -19.11 -11.66 10.29
N LEU A 74 -18.73 -11.65 9.03
CA LEU A 74 -19.61 -11.62 7.87
C LEU A 74 -19.61 -12.99 7.21
N SER A 75 -20.77 -13.60 7.04
CA SER A 75 -20.92 -14.82 6.22
C SER A 75 -21.06 -14.41 4.75
N LEU A 76 -20.02 -14.67 3.95
CA LEU A 76 -20.02 -14.35 2.53
C LEU A 76 -20.25 -15.62 1.71
N GLY A 77 -21.35 -15.65 0.94
CA GLY A 77 -21.69 -16.73 0.00
C GLY A 77 -23.10 -17.29 0.22
N GLU A 78 -23.82 -17.60 -0.87
CA GLU A 78 -25.12 -18.29 -0.84
C GLU A 78 -25.05 -19.64 -0.10
N ASP A 79 -23.84 -20.20 0.01
CA ASP A 79 -23.52 -21.48 0.61
C ASP A 79 -23.30 -21.40 2.14
N GLY A 80 -23.11 -20.21 2.71
CA GLY A 80 -22.82 -20.00 4.14
C GLY A 80 -21.49 -20.56 4.64
N LYS A 81 -20.57 -20.95 3.73
CA LYS A 81 -19.31 -21.64 4.07
C LYS A 81 -18.08 -20.74 4.19
N THR A 82 -18.17 -19.47 3.81
CA THR A 82 -17.05 -18.53 3.94
C THR A 82 -17.38 -17.47 4.97
N ILE A 83 -16.50 -17.31 5.95
CA ILE A 83 -16.65 -16.35 7.03
C ILE A 83 -15.49 -15.36 6.93
N MET A 84 -15.79 -14.06 6.91
CA MET A 84 -14.81 -12.99 6.95
C MET A 84 -14.91 -12.26 8.28
N MET A 85 -13.82 -12.21 9.03
CA MET A 85 -13.72 -11.47 10.29
C MET A 85 -12.94 -10.18 10.05
N LEU A 86 -13.49 -9.04 10.48
CA LEU A 86 -12.85 -7.74 10.35
C LEU A 86 -12.10 -7.41 11.63
N LEU A 87 -10.76 -7.40 11.57
CA LEU A 87 -9.91 -7.00 12.69
C LEU A 87 -9.53 -5.52 12.55
N ARG A 88 -9.91 -4.70 13.52
CA ARG A 88 -9.41 -3.31 13.63
C ARG A 88 -8.26 -3.26 14.65
N PRO A 89 -7.00 -3.05 14.20
CA PRO A 89 -5.90 -2.87 15.13
C PRO A 89 -6.10 -1.56 15.91
N SER A 90 -5.98 -1.64 17.24
CA SER A 90 -6.31 -0.52 18.13
C SER A 90 -5.15 0.45 18.38
N LYS A 91 -3.91 0.01 18.16
CA LYS A 91 -2.70 0.84 18.33
C LYS A 91 -1.74 0.65 17.17
N ALA A 92 -1.22 1.77 16.67
CA ALA A 92 -0.09 1.78 15.76
C ALA A 92 1.19 1.50 16.56
N GLU A 93 2.03 0.62 16.03
CA GLU A 93 3.36 0.33 16.53
C GLU A 93 4.37 1.29 15.86
N GLU A 94 5.03 2.14 16.64
CA GLU A 94 6.01 3.10 16.12
C GLU A 94 7.40 2.50 15.87
N ALA A 95 7.66 1.29 16.39
CA ALA A 95 8.96 0.63 16.32
C ALA A 95 9.09 -0.38 15.16
N SER A 96 8.09 -0.47 14.29
CA SER A 96 8.00 -1.49 13.23
C SER A 96 7.99 -0.88 11.82
N SER A 97 8.39 -1.68 10.83
CA SER A 97 8.45 -1.27 9.42
C SER A 97 7.09 -0.85 8.86
N THR A 98 5.99 -1.39 9.39
CA THR A 98 4.63 -0.89 9.16
C THR A 98 3.94 -0.57 10.49
N PRO A 99 2.89 0.26 10.50
CA PRO A 99 2.17 0.61 11.73
C PRO A 99 1.55 -0.59 12.48
N PHE A 100 1.45 -1.78 11.89
CA PHE A 100 0.73 -2.92 12.50
C PHE A 100 1.46 -4.27 12.42
N THR A 101 2.76 -4.28 12.10
CA THR A 101 3.54 -5.51 11.89
C THR A 101 3.39 -6.53 13.03
N GLY A 102 3.48 -6.12 14.29
CA GLY A 102 3.39 -7.04 15.44
C GLY A 102 2.00 -7.65 15.63
N VAL A 103 0.94 -6.90 15.35
CA VAL A 103 -0.44 -7.41 15.36
C VAL A 103 -0.64 -8.40 14.22
N ILE A 104 -0.20 -8.05 13.00
CA ILE A 104 -0.29 -8.91 11.81
C ILE A 104 0.44 -10.24 12.05
N GLU A 105 1.66 -10.19 12.58
CA GLU A 105 2.44 -11.40 12.85
C GLU A 105 1.77 -12.29 13.90
N ARG A 106 1.20 -11.70 14.96
CA ARG A 106 0.45 -12.44 15.98
C ARG A 106 -0.78 -13.11 15.40
N VAL A 107 -1.54 -12.43 14.55
CA VAL A 107 -2.72 -13.00 13.88
C VAL A 107 -2.30 -14.12 12.93
N LYS A 108 -1.27 -13.90 12.09
CA LYS A 108 -0.69 -14.93 11.21
C LYS A 108 -0.24 -16.15 12.00
N ARG A 109 0.35 -15.97 13.18
CA ARG A 109 0.79 -17.06 14.07
C ARG A 109 -0.41 -17.86 14.60
N LEU A 110 -1.43 -17.19 15.14
CA LEU A 110 -2.64 -17.84 15.63
C LEU A 110 -3.35 -18.65 14.52
N VAL A 111 -3.39 -18.12 13.30
CA VAL A 111 -3.96 -18.83 12.15
C VAL A 111 -3.14 -20.08 11.81
N ARG A 112 -1.79 -20.00 11.85
CA ARG A 112 -0.92 -21.17 11.63
C ARG A 112 -1.07 -22.21 12.73
N GLU A 113 -1.16 -21.80 13.99
CA GLU A 113 -1.34 -22.69 15.15
C GLU A 113 -2.73 -23.35 15.16
N SER A 114 -3.75 -22.68 14.64
CA SER A 114 -5.13 -23.21 14.56
C SER A 114 -5.36 -24.10 13.33
N ARG A 115 -4.54 -23.97 12.29
CA ARG A 115 -4.61 -24.79 11.06
C ARG A 115 -4.59 -26.32 11.31
N PRO A 116 -3.74 -26.88 12.18
CA PRO A 116 -3.77 -28.33 12.47
C PRO A 116 -5.02 -28.78 13.26
N LEU A 117 -5.69 -27.87 13.99
CA LEU A 117 -6.92 -28.17 14.72
C LEU A 117 -8.14 -28.24 13.78
N PHE A 118 -8.08 -27.55 12.64
CA PHE A 118 -9.16 -27.47 11.66
C PHE A 118 -8.64 -27.72 10.22
N PRO A 119 -8.26 -28.97 9.88
CA PRO A 119 -7.65 -29.28 8.59
C PRO A 119 -8.58 -29.07 7.38
N ASP A 120 -9.89 -29.14 7.58
CA ASP A 120 -10.91 -28.91 6.54
C ASP A 120 -11.24 -27.42 6.32
N VAL A 121 -10.65 -26.50 7.09
CA VAL A 121 -10.93 -25.06 7.01
C VAL A 121 -9.74 -24.32 6.41
N THR A 122 -9.98 -23.61 5.30
CA THR A 122 -8.98 -22.72 4.69
C THR A 122 -9.06 -21.35 5.35
N MET A 123 -8.09 -21.02 6.20
CA MET A 123 -7.98 -19.73 6.89
C MET A 123 -6.83 -18.90 6.30
N GLY A 124 -7.09 -17.61 6.08
CA GLY A 124 -6.12 -16.66 5.55
C GLY A 124 -6.27 -15.29 6.21
N VAL A 125 -5.19 -14.50 6.15
CA VAL A 125 -5.16 -13.12 6.66
C VAL A 125 -4.87 -12.21 5.48
N THR A 126 -5.66 -11.16 5.29
CA THR A 126 -5.56 -10.23 4.16
C THR A 126 -5.90 -8.80 4.59
N GLY A 127 -5.74 -7.86 3.66
CA GLY A 127 -5.93 -6.42 3.86
C GLY A 127 -4.67 -5.64 3.47
N GLU A 128 -4.84 -4.36 3.16
CA GLU A 128 -3.74 -3.44 2.82
C GLU A 128 -2.55 -3.50 3.81
N PRO A 129 -2.74 -3.44 5.14
CA PRO A 129 -1.61 -3.45 6.05
C PRO A 129 -0.86 -4.80 6.05
N VAL A 130 -1.56 -5.91 5.74
CA VAL A 130 -0.96 -7.24 5.66
C VAL A 130 -0.12 -7.39 4.39
N LEU A 131 -0.63 -6.88 3.26
CA LEU A 131 0.07 -6.88 1.99
C LEU A 131 1.33 -6.01 2.05
N LEU A 132 1.22 -4.80 2.61
CA LEU A 132 2.37 -3.91 2.80
C LEU A 132 3.46 -4.54 3.66
N ASP A 133 3.10 -5.23 4.75
CA ASP A 133 4.07 -5.93 5.60
C ASP A 133 4.77 -7.07 4.84
N ASP A 134 4.02 -7.85 4.05
CA ASP A 134 4.58 -8.94 3.25
C ASP A 134 5.48 -8.41 2.11
N GLU A 135 5.07 -7.35 1.42
CA GLU A 135 5.84 -6.69 0.36
C GLU A 135 7.15 -6.10 0.89
N LEU A 136 7.11 -5.44 2.06
CA LEU A 136 8.31 -4.88 2.69
C LEU A 136 9.27 -5.97 3.14
N ARG A 137 8.78 -7.03 3.78
CA ARG A 137 9.63 -8.17 4.20
C ARG A 137 10.31 -8.82 3.00
N GLN A 138 9.58 -9.07 1.92
CA GLN A 138 10.16 -9.61 0.70
C GLN A 138 11.21 -8.65 0.11
N SER A 139 10.90 -7.35 0.06
CA SER A 139 11.83 -6.34 -0.45
C SER A 139 13.12 -6.23 0.39
N GLU A 140 13.02 -6.35 1.71
CA GLU A 140 14.17 -6.34 2.61
C GLU A 140 15.09 -7.53 2.37
N ASP A 141 14.53 -8.73 2.20
CA ASP A 141 15.32 -9.95 2.00
C ASP A 141 16.04 -9.94 0.65
N ASP A 142 15.35 -9.52 -0.42
CA ASP A 142 15.96 -9.35 -1.74
C ASP A 142 17.08 -8.30 -1.71
N MET A 143 16.87 -7.18 -1.00
CA MET A 143 17.86 -6.11 -0.87
C MET A 143 19.11 -6.56 -0.11
N LYS A 144 18.99 -7.42 0.91
CA LYS A 144 20.15 -7.97 1.64
C LYS A 144 21.04 -8.80 0.72
N ILE A 145 20.43 -9.70 -0.06
CA ILE A 145 21.15 -10.56 -1.00
C ILE A 145 21.81 -9.71 -2.09
N ALA A 146 21.04 -8.80 -2.69
CA ALA A 146 21.54 -7.90 -3.73
C ALA A 146 22.74 -7.07 -3.25
N THR A 147 22.64 -6.48 -2.05
CA THR A 147 23.72 -5.68 -1.47
C THR A 147 25.02 -6.49 -1.30
N GLY A 148 24.92 -7.74 -0.83
CA GLY A 148 26.08 -8.63 -0.69
C GLY A 148 26.75 -8.95 -2.03
N ILE A 149 25.93 -9.25 -3.05
CA ILE A 149 26.42 -9.50 -4.41
C ILE A 149 27.10 -8.24 -4.98
N THR A 150 26.48 -7.07 -4.83
CA THR A 150 27.01 -5.79 -5.31
C THR A 150 28.35 -5.46 -4.66
N ILE A 151 28.47 -5.57 -3.34
CA ILE A 151 29.74 -5.32 -2.63
C ILE A 151 30.83 -6.27 -3.12
N THR A 152 30.50 -7.55 -3.32
CA THR A 152 31.44 -8.55 -3.83
C THR A 152 31.91 -8.22 -5.24
N LEU A 153 30.98 -7.85 -6.13
CA LEU A 153 31.30 -7.43 -7.50
C LEU A 153 32.17 -6.17 -7.53
N ILE A 154 31.87 -5.18 -6.70
CA ILE A 154 32.66 -3.95 -6.58
C ILE A 154 34.07 -4.28 -6.09
N ALA A 155 34.21 -5.18 -5.11
CA ALA A 155 35.52 -5.62 -4.61
C ALA A 155 36.34 -6.30 -5.73
N ILE A 156 35.73 -7.19 -6.50
CA ILE A 156 36.37 -7.86 -7.65
C ILE A 156 36.77 -6.83 -8.71
N MET A 157 35.87 -5.89 -9.04
CA MET A 157 36.13 -4.84 -10.02
C MET A 157 37.33 -3.98 -9.60
N PHE A 158 37.41 -3.59 -8.33
CA PHE A 158 38.55 -2.85 -7.80
C PHE A 158 39.84 -3.66 -7.81
N PHE A 159 39.77 -4.97 -7.53
CA PHE A 159 40.93 -5.85 -7.63
C PHE A 159 41.50 -5.87 -9.06
N PHE A 160 40.65 -6.03 -10.07
CA PHE A 160 41.07 -5.97 -11.47
C PHE A 160 41.56 -4.59 -11.91
N ALA A 161 40.95 -3.51 -11.40
CA ALA A 161 41.32 -2.14 -11.78
C ALA A 161 42.71 -1.73 -11.26
N TYR A 162 43.11 -2.17 -10.07
CA TYR A 162 44.34 -1.71 -9.41
C TYR A 162 45.52 -2.69 -9.51
N GLY A 163 45.29 -3.99 -9.74
CA GLY A 163 46.36 -4.99 -9.92
C GLY A 163 47.26 -5.26 -8.70
N GLU A 164 47.06 -4.55 -7.59
CA GLU A 164 47.75 -4.70 -6.28
C GLU A 164 46.69 -4.81 -5.17
N PHE A 165 46.90 -5.63 -4.13
CA PHE A 165 45.89 -5.89 -3.09
C PHE A 165 45.64 -4.71 -2.12
N SER A 166 46.64 -3.84 -1.93
CA SER A 166 46.61 -2.81 -0.87
C SER A 166 45.80 -1.55 -1.23
N ARG A 167 45.84 -1.11 -2.49
CA ARG A 167 45.11 0.07 -2.99
C ARG A 167 43.59 -0.09 -3.06
N PRO A 168 43.03 -1.22 -3.54
CA PRO A 168 41.59 -1.42 -3.63
C PRO A 168 40.93 -1.55 -2.24
N LEU A 169 41.66 -2.08 -1.25
CA LEU A 169 41.14 -2.16 0.13
C LEU A 169 40.85 -0.76 0.71
N LEU A 170 41.74 0.20 0.48
CA LEU A 170 41.54 1.60 0.91
C LEU A 170 40.33 2.25 0.22
N ALA A 171 40.14 1.99 -1.08
CA ALA A 171 38.97 2.48 -1.82
C ALA A 171 37.67 1.89 -1.27
N LEU A 172 37.68 0.60 -0.91
CA LEU A 172 36.51 -0.08 -0.34
C LEU A 172 36.14 0.46 1.04
N VAL A 173 37.14 0.75 1.89
CA VAL A 173 36.93 1.40 3.20
C VAL A 173 36.37 2.81 3.03
N ALA A 174 36.90 3.60 2.09
CA ALA A 174 36.38 4.94 1.81
C ALA A 174 34.92 4.89 1.32
N LEU A 175 34.58 3.92 0.48
CA LEU A 175 33.21 3.71 -0.01
C LEU A 175 32.25 3.34 1.13
N LEU A 176 32.64 2.40 2.00
CA LEU A 176 31.83 2.04 3.17
C LEU A 176 31.67 3.20 4.15
N ALA A 177 32.74 3.97 4.41
CA ALA A 177 32.70 5.13 5.28
C ALA A 177 31.71 6.19 4.76
N SER A 178 31.70 6.44 3.44
CA SER A 178 30.74 7.35 2.80
C SER A 178 29.29 6.88 2.99
N ILE A 179 29.02 5.59 2.81
CA ILE A 179 27.68 5.01 3.01
C ILE A 179 27.23 5.17 4.47
N VAL A 180 28.10 4.88 5.43
CA VAL A 180 27.80 5.02 6.87
C VAL A 180 27.45 6.47 7.22
N VAL A 181 28.20 7.44 6.70
CA VAL A 181 27.93 8.86 6.93
C VAL A 181 26.58 9.26 6.32
N CYS A 182 26.30 8.87 5.07
CA CYS A 182 25.02 9.15 4.41
C CYS A 182 23.83 8.58 5.20
N LEU A 183 23.89 7.31 5.59
CA LEU A 183 22.82 6.66 6.35
C LEU A 183 22.67 7.27 7.75
N GLY A 184 23.78 7.57 8.43
CA GLY A 184 23.77 8.21 9.74
C GLY A 184 23.11 9.59 9.71
N LEU A 185 23.41 10.42 8.69
CA LEU A 185 22.77 11.73 8.52
C LEU A 185 21.28 11.60 8.24
N THR A 186 20.87 10.66 7.38
CA THR A 186 19.44 10.40 7.11
C THR A 186 18.70 9.95 8.38
N ALA A 187 19.28 9.03 9.14
CA ALA A 187 18.67 8.53 10.38
C ALA A 187 18.50 9.64 11.43
N VAL A 188 19.50 10.49 11.60
CA VAL A 188 19.42 11.67 12.50
C VAL A 188 18.37 12.67 12.01
N GLY A 189 18.25 12.85 10.69
CA GLY A 189 17.24 13.72 10.08
C GLY A 189 15.81 13.25 10.35
N MET A 190 15.53 11.96 10.20
CA MET A 190 14.21 11.39 10.45
C MET A 190 13.82 11.45 11.93
N ARG A 191 14.75 11.18 12.86
CA ARG A 191 14.49 11.23 14.31
C ARG A 191 14.12 12.63 14.83
N ARG A 192 14.36 13.69 14.05
CA ARG A 192 14.05 15.08 14.43
C ARG A 192 12.68 15.56 13.95
N ARG A 193 11.93 14.77 13.19
CA ARG A 193 10.53 15.06 12.80
C ARG A 193 9.57 14.20 13.60
#